data_AF-A0A9D2RPE7-F1
#
_entry.id   AF-A0A9D2RPE7-F1
#
_cell.length_a   1.000
_cell.length_b   1.000
_cell.length_c   1.000
_cell.angle_alpha   90.00
_cell.angle_beta   90.00
_cell.angle_gamma   90.00
#
_symmetry.space_group_name_H-M   'P 1'
#
loop_
_entity.id
_entity.type
_entity.pdbx_description
1 polymer ?
#
loop_
_entity_poly.entity_id
_entity_poly.type
_entity_poly.pdbx_seq_one_letter_code
_entity_poly.pdbx_strand_id
1 'polypeptide(L)'
;MVDDRRSDRDAHEPRAGSDSVRAVRTLVDRGEVDVVVSDLDGVLRVFDDGLWDRLDRELGADPGTSFAAILGHPVLADVIRGRAGHARWRELAVEHLSSVGTDPGRADAAVREWADTPAVVDQAVLTLLTGARELGLPVFVFTNGTDRVREEIEALGLGTLIGEGGRFLLNSADLGHAKPEHAAFRLAQQRVHDVIGREVDPARVLFLDDSCGHVRAAQQFGWRALHHG
;
A
#
# COMPACT_ATOMS: atom_id res chain seq x y z
N MET A 1 -58.12 -2.24 0.13
CA MET A 1 -58.24 -0.98 0.91
C MET A 1 -57.27 -1.13 2.05
N VAL A 2 -56.07 -0.57 2.11
CA VAL A 2 -55.33 0.48 1.37
C VAL A 2 -53.85 0.06 1.56
N ASP A 3 -53.14 -0.35 0.50
CA ASP A 3 -52.07 0.41 -0.20
C ASP A 3 -51.18 1.29 0.71
N ASP A 4 -49.86 1.07 0.74
CA ASP A 4 -48.92 1.96 0.04
C ASP A 4 -47.46 1.65 0.42
N ARG A 5 -46.61 1.78 -0.60
CA ARG A 5 -45.18 1.46 -0.67
C ARG A 5 -44.35 2.59 -0.03
N ARG A 6 -43.28 2.25 0.68
CA ARG A 6 -41.95 2.92 0.69
C ARG A 6 -40.94 1.83 1.10
N SER A 7 -40.02 1.32 0.29
CA SER A 7 -39.00 1.96 -0.56
C SER A 7 -38.19 3.04 0.15
N ASP A 8 -37.33 2.62 1.08
CA ASP A 8 -35.96 3.13 1.20
C ASP A 8 -35.09 1.93 0.79
N ARG A 9 -34.41 1.86 -0.37
CA ARG A 9 -33.36 2.75 -0.87
C ARG A 9 -32.47 3.25 0.25
N ASP A 10 -31.75 2.31 0.86
CA ASP A 10 -30.41 2.57 1.38
C ASP A 10 -29.59 3.17 0.24
N ALA A 11 -29.59 4.51 0.18
CA ALA A 11 -28.59 5.25 -0.53
C ALA A 11 -27.27 4.93 0.17
N HIS A 12 -26.55 3.94 -0.37
CA HIS A 12 -25.19 3.66 0.00
C HIS A 12 -24.38 4.91 -0.33
N GLU A 13 -24.17 5.77 0.66
CA GLU A 13 -23.19 6.84 0.56
C GLU A 13 -21.89 6.18 0.07
N PRO A 14 -21.29 6.68 -1.03
CA PRO A 14 -20.05 6.11 -1.50
C PRO A 14 -19.04 6.20 -0.35
N ARG A 15 -18.55 5.06 0.16
CA ARG A 15 -17.37 5.05 1.04
C ARG A 15 -16.28 5.86 0.35
N ALA A 16 -15.54 6.72 1.04
CA ALA A 16 -14.67 7.69 0.37
C ALA A 16 -13.60 7.06 -0.56
N GLY A 17 -13.19 5.80 -0.32
CA GLY A 17 -12.43 4.99 -1.28
C GLY A 17 -13.10 4.74 -2.65
N SER A 18 -14.43 4.78 -2.73
CA SER A 18 -15.20 4.65 -3.97
C SER A 18 -15.24 5.93 -4.81
N ASP A 19 -15.08 7.10 -4.20
CA ASP A 19 -15.04 8.38 -4.93
C ASP A 19 -13.70 8.56 -5.64
N SER A 20 -12.59 8.19 -5.00
CA SER A 20 -11.27 8.21 -5.64
C SER A 20 -11.20 7.19 -6.77
N VAL A 21 -11.74 5.98 -6.60
CA VAL A 21 -11.87 4.98 -7.68
C VAL A 21 -12.67 5.54 -8.86
N ARG A 22 -13.81 6.21 -8.62
CA ARG A 22 -14.61 6.85 -9.68
C ARG A 22 -13.84 7.96 -10.40
N ALA A 23 -13.09 8.77 -9.65
CA ALA A 23 -12.26 9.82 -10.21
C ALA A 23 -11.15 9.25 -11.11
N VAL A 24 -10.48 8.18 -10.70
CA VAL A 24 -9.49 7.49 -11.55
C VAL A 24 -10.13 7.01 -12.84
N ARG A 25 -11.29 6.32 -12.78
CA ARG A 25 -11.99 5.86 -14.00
C ARG A 25 -12.30 7.02 -14.94
N THR A 26 -12.80 8.13 -14.40
CA THR A 26 -13.12 9.32 -15.19
C THR A 26 -11.91 9.88 -15.92
N LEU A 27 -10.75 9.92 -15.27
CA LEU A 27 -9.51 10.41 -15.89
C LEU A 27 -8.97 9.45 -16.97
N VAL A 28 -9.07 8.15 -16.72
CA VAL A 28 -8.73 7.09 -17.69
C VAL A 28 -9.63 7.17 -18.92
N ASP A 29 -10.95 7.21 -18.74
CA ASP A 29 -11.93 7.24 -19.83
C ASP A 29 -11.80 8.49 -20.71
N ARG A 30 -11.33 9.61 -20.15
CA ARG A 30 -11.06 10.86 -20.88
C ARG A 30 -9.70 10.89 -21.59
N GLY A 31 -8.86 9.87 -21.42
CA GLY A 31 -7.51 9.85 -21.98
C GLY A 31 -6.59 10.91 -21.35
N GLU A 32 -6.88 11.37 -20.13
CA GLU A 32 -6.09 12.40 -19.45
C GLU A 32 -4.81 11.83 -18.81
N VAL A 33 -4.67 10.51 -18.77
CA VAL A 33 -3.56 9.78 -18.15
C VAL A 33 -2.96 8.76 -19.12
N ASP A 34 -1.66 8.54 -19.00
CA ASP A 34 -0.93 7.50 -19.75
C ASP A 34 -0.51 6.34 -18.84
N VAL A 35 -0.41 6.56 -17.53
CA VAL A 35 0.08 5.59 -16.55
C VAL A 35 -0.75 5.70 -15.27
N VAL A 36 -1.15 4.56 -14.72
CA VAL A 36 -1.78 4.49 -13.41
C VAL A 36 -0.81 3.84 -12.42
N VAL A 37 -0.65 4.44 -11.25
CA VAL A 37 0.20 3.96 -10.17
C VAL A 37 -0.66 3.86 -8.91
N SER A 38 -0.69 2.70 -8.28
CA SER A 38 -1.38 2.49 -7.01
C SER A 38 -0.39 2.29 -5.89
N ASP A 39 -0.66 2.83 -4.70
CA ASP A 39 -0.05 2.28 -3.49
C ASP A 39 -0.52 0.85 -3.25
N LEU A 40 0.22 0.12 -2.42
CA LEU A 40 -0.10 -1.21 -1.97
C LEU A 40 -0.88 -1.16 -0.66
N ASP A 41 -0.20 -0.84 0.44
CA ASP A 41 -0.75 -0.94 1.79
C ASP A 41 -1.71 0.20 2.05
N GLY A 42 -2.92 -0.10 2.53
CA GLY A 42 -3.99 0.87 2.72
C GLY A 42 -4.78 1.21 1.44
N VAL A 43 -4.36 0.70 0.27
CA VAL A 43 -5.03 0.94 -1.02
C VAL A 43 -5.39 -0.36 -1.73
N LEU A 44 -4.41 -1.09 -2.28
CA LEU A 44 -4.67 -2.37 -2.96
C LEU A 44 -4.71 -3.54 -1.98
N ARG A 45 -3.94 -3.46 -0.90
CA ARG A 45 -3.79 -4.45 0.16
C ARG A 45 -4.21 -3.83 1.50
N VAL A 46 -5.18 -4.46 2.15
CA VAL A 46 -5.77 -4.00 3.41
C VAL A 46 -5.54 -5.05 4.48
N PHE A 47 -5.28 -4.59 5.71
CA PHE A 47 -5.03 -5.43 6.87
C PHE A 47 -6.15 -5.28 7.91
N ASP A 48 -6.21 -6.21 8.87
CA ASP A 48 -7.16 -6.14 9.98
C ASP A 48 -6.77 -5.03 10.96
N ASP A 49 -7.60 -3.99 11.05
CA ASP A 49 -7.41 -2.87 11.99
C ASP A 49 -7.39 -3.32 13.46
N GLY A 50 -8.02 -4.45 13.78
CA GLY A 50 -8.07 -5.04 15.11
C GLY A 50 -6.83 -5.86 15.51
N LEU A 51 -5.84 -6.01 14.62
CA LEU A 51 -4.62 -6.78 14.89
C LEU A 51 -3.88 -6.25 16.12
N TRP A 52 -3.62 -4.95 16.18
CA TRP A 52 -2.79 -4.37 17.24
C TRP A 52 -3.41 -4.53 18.62
N ASP A 53 -4.71 -4.25 18.74
CA ASP A 53 -5.47 -4.45 19.97
C ASP A 53 -5.54 -5.92 20.41
N ARG A 54 -5.51 -6.85 19.47
CA ARG A 54 -5.45 -8.28 19.77
C ARG A 54 -4.06 -8.65 20.30
N LEU A 55 -2.99 -8.27 19.60
CA LEU A 55 -1.62 -8.57 20.02
C LEU A 55 -1.32 -8.03 21.43
N ASP A 56 -1.68 -6.78 21.71
CA ASP A 56 -1.44 -6.18 23.04
C ASP A 56 -2.22 -6.90 24.14
N ARG A 57 -3.49 -7.25 23.89
CA ARG A 57 -4.32 -8.01 24.82
C ARG A 57 -3.75 -9.40 25.08
N GLU A 58 -3.29 -10.07 24.02
CA GLU A 58 -2.71 -11.41 24.10
C GLU A 58 -1.37 -11.42 24.82
N LEU A 59 -0.59 -10.33 24.75
CA LEU A 59 0.62 -10.15 25.54
C LEU A 59 0.32 -9.72 26.98
N GLY A 60 -0.83 -9.10 27.23
CA GLY A 60 -1.15 -8.41 28.48
C GLY A 60 -0.40 -7.08 28.62
N ALA A 61 -0.10 -6.43 27.50
CA ALA A 61 0.62 -5.18 27.41
C ALA A 61 -0.32 -3.97 27.38
N ASP A 62 0.23 -2.78 27.61
CA ASP A 62 -0.51 -1.53 27.44
C ASP A 62 -0.85 -1.31 25.95
N PRO A 63 -2.00 -0.69 25.62
CA PRO A 63 -2.37 -0.41 24.24
C PRO A 63 -1.30 0.38 23.48
N GLY A 64 -0.99 -0.08 22.26
CA GLY A 64 0.02 0.49 21.36
C GLY A 64 1.42 -0.11 21.52
N THR A 65 1.65 -1.03 22.46
CA THR A 65 2.98 -1.62 22.71
C THR A 65 3.49 -2.39 21.49
N SER A 66 2.67 -3.26 20.92
CA SER A 66 3.00 -4.08 19.74
C SER A 66 3.21 -3.20 18.50
N PHE A 67 2.36 -2.20 18.29
CA PHE A 67 2.52 -1.23 17.21
C PHE A 67 3.86 -0.49 17.33
N ALA A 68 4.17 0.04 18.53
CA ALA A 68 5.40 0.78 18.78
C ALA A 68 6.66 -0.07 18.55
N ALA A 69 6.62 -1.34 18.96
CA ALA A 69 7.73 -2.27 18.79
C ALA A 69 7.95 -2.71 17.34
N ILE A 70 6.89 -2.76 16.53
CA ILE A 70 6.94 -3.25 15.15
C ILE A 70 6.97 -2.07 14.17
N LEU A 71 5.84 -1.40 13.93
CA LEU A 71 5.74 -0.31 12.96
C LEU A 71 6.33 1.01 13.48
N GLY A 72 6.38 1.20 14.79
CA GLY A 72 7.02 2.36 15.44
C GLY A 72 8.54 2.23 15.56
N HIS A 73 9.13 1.08 15.21
CA HIS A 73 10.54 0.83 15.41
C HIS A 73 11.41 1.70 14.48
N PRO A 74 12.44 2.40 14.98
CA PRO A 74 13.28 3.28 14.16
C PRO A 74 13.93 2.57 12.95
N VAL A 75 14.25 1.28 13.07
CA VAL A 75 14.81 0.47 11.98
C VAL A 75 13.91 0.42 10.74
N LEU A 76 12.60 0.61 10.88
CA LEU A 76 11.67 0.56 9.75
C LEU A 76 12.10 1.54 8.65
N ALA A 77 12.66 2.69 9.02
CA ALA A 77 13.20 3.66 8.08
C ALA A 77 14.31 3.07 7.19
N ASP A 78 15.19 2.24 7.73
CA ASP A 78 16.25 1.57 6.97
C ASP A 78 15.70 0.39 6.17
N VAL A 79 14.74 -0.34 6.72
CA VAL A 79 14.09 -1.47 6.04
C VAL A 79 13.38 -1.03 4.78
N ILE A 80 12.54 0.01 4.86
CA ILE A 80 11.82 0.52 3.69
C ILE A 80 12.74 1.18 2.66
N ARG A 81 14.00 1.45 3.00
CA ARG A 81 15.02 1.97 2.07
C ARG A 81 16.01 0.89 1.63
N GLY A 82 15.74 -0.38 1.94
CA GLY A 82 16.59 -1.51 1.54
C GLY A 82 17.96 -1.54 2.23
N ARG A 83 18.14 -0.78 3.32
CA ARG A 83 19.37 -0.74 4.13
C ARG A 83 19.37 -1.80 5.23
N ALA A 84 18.20 -2.38 5.51
CA ALA A 84 17.99 -3.55 6.35
C ALA A 84 16.91 -4.45 5.72
N GLY A 85 16.87 -5.73 6.10
CA GLY A 85 15.88 -6.68 5.61
C GLY A 85 14.72 -6.89 6.59
N HIS A 86 13.61 -7.44 6.09
CA HIS A 86 12.44 -7.79 6.90
C HIS A 86 12.76 -8.77 8.04
N ALA A 87 13.69 -9.70 7.84
CA ALA A 87 14.13 -10.63 8.89
C ALA A 87 14.75 -9.87 10.09
N ARG A 88 15.65 -8.92 9.82
CA ARG A 88 16.28 -8.10 10.87
C ARG A 88 15.26 -7.21 11.58
N TRP A 89 14.27 -6.71 10.85
CA TRP A 89 13.18 -5.94 11.46
C TRP A 89 12.41 -6.77 12.49
N ARG A 90 12.07 -8.02 12.16
CA ARG A 90 11.39 -8.94 13.07
C ARG A 90 12.19 -9.23 14.33
N GLU A 91 13.48 -9.53 14.18
CA GLU A 91 14.39 -9.73 15.32
C GLU A 91 14.37 -8.52 16.26
N LEU A 92 14.48 -7.31 15.71
CA LEU A 92 14.49 -6.07 16.48
C LEU A 92 13.14 -5.78 17.15
N ALA A 93 12.03 -6.14 16.52
CA ALA A 93 10.71 -6.03 17.14
C ALA A 93 10.58 -6.96 18.35
N VAL A 94 11.08 -8.20 18.26
CA VAL A 94 11.13 -9.15 19.38
C VAL A 94 12.03 -8.63 20.50
N GLU A 95 13.21 -8.12 20.17
CA GLU A 95 14.13 -7.48 21.12
C GLU A 95 13.45 -6.29 21.84
N HIS A 96 12.74 -5.44 21.09
CA HIS A 96 12.02 -4.30 21.65
C HIS A 96 10.92 -4.74 22.62
N LEU A 97 10.03 -5.65 22.21
CA LEU A 97 8.96 -6.19 23.07
C LEU A 97 9.53 -6.81 24.36
N SER A 98 10.65 -7.52 24.24
CA SER A 98 11.34 -8.12 25.40
C SER A 98 11.90 -7.04 26.33
N SER A 99 12.46 -5.96 25.78
CA SER A 99 13.02 -4.85 26.57
C SER A 99 11.99 -4.09 27.40
N VAL A 100 10.72 -4.10 26.97
CA VAL A 100 9.60 -3.48 27.70
C VAL A 100 8.87 -4.47 28.63
N GLY A 101 9.45 -5.64 28.87
CA GLY A 101 8.99 -6.60 29.88
C GLY A 101 8.17 -7.78 29.36
N THR A 102 8.04 -7.94 28.05
CA THR A 102 7.39 -9.13 27.47
C THR A 102 8.32 -10.35 27.59
N ASP A 103 7.77 -11.51 27.91
CA ASP A 103 8.52 -12.77 27.82
C ASP A 103 9.04 -13.00 26.38
N PRO A 104 10.32 -13.36 26.17
CA PRO A 104 10.88 -13.50 24.82
C PRO A 104 10.14 -14.47 23.91
N GLY A 105 9.61 -15.58 24.44
CA GLY A 105 8.85 -16.55 23.65
C GLY A 105 7.50 -16.00 23.20
N ARG A 106 6.85 -15.22 24.07
CA ARG A 106 5.59 -14.51 23.72
C ARG A 106 5.84 -13.35 22.75
N ALA A 107 6.95 -12.63 22.89
CA ALA A 107 7.36 -11.60 21.95
C ALA A 107 7.60 -12.17 20.55
N ASP A 108 8.33 -13.29 20.42
CA ASP A 108 8.50 -13.99 19.14
C ASP A 108 7.15 -14.42 18.55
N ALA A 109 6.28 -15.04 19.35
CA ALA A 109 4.96 -15.46 18.90
C ALA A 109 4.12 -14.29 18.35
N ALA A 110 4.09 -13.14 19.04
CA ALA A 110 3.35 -11.96 18.59
C ALA A 110 3.91 -11.36 17.29
N VAL A 111 5.24 -11.29 17.15
CA VAL A 111 5.87 -10.80 15.90
C VAL A 111 5.64 -11.77 14.75
N ARG A 112 5.61 -13.08 15.01
CA ARG A 112 5.25 -14.09 14.00
C ARG A 112 3.79 -13.94 13.58
N GLU A 113 2.87 -13.78 14.53
CA GLU A 113 1.45 -13.57 14.23
C GLU A 113 1.22 -12.32 13.38
N TRP A 114 1.89 -11.20 13.72
CA TRP A 114 1.85 -10.00 12.87
C TRP A 114 2.35 -10.29 11.46
N ALA A 115 3.52 -10.94 11.33
CA ALA A 115 4.13 -11.22 10.02
C ALA A 115 3.30 -12.19 9.17
N ASP A 116 2.57 -13.10 9.81
CA ASP A 116 1.71 -14.10 9.18
C ASP A 116 0.25 -13.61 9.04
N THR A 117 -0.05 -12.36 9.45
CA THR A 117 -1.41 -11.81 9.38
C THR A 117 -1.87 -11.76 7.92
N PRO A 118 -3.02 -12.38 7.59
CA PRO A 118 -3.52 -12.38 6.23
C PRO A 118 -3.92 -10.97 5.82
N ALA A 119 -3.49 -10.56 4.63
CA ALA A 119 -3.98 -9.36 3.99
C ALA A 119 -5.14 -9.68 3.03
N VAL A 120 -6.03 -8.72 2.84
CA VAL A 120 -7.14 -8.81 1.88
C VAL A 120 -6.87 -7.83 0.74
N VAL A 121 -7.20 -8.24 -0.48
CA VAL A 121 -7.11 -7.36 -1.65
C VAL A 121 -8.39 -6.53 -1.77
N ASP A 122 -8.26 -5.20 -1.87
CA ASP A 122 -9.39 -4.34 -2.22
C ASP A 122 -9.83 -4.62 -3.66
N GLN A 123 -11.01 -5.21 -3.80
CA GLN A 123 -11.52 -5.64 -5.11
C GLN A 123 -11.94 -4.48 -6.01
N ALA A 124 -12.32 -3.33 -5.45
CA ALA A 124 -12.68 -2.15 -6.23
C ALA A 124 -11.44 -1.52 -6.87
N VAL A 125 -10.35 -1.43 -6.10
CA VAL A 125 -9.03 -1.00 -6.60
C VAL A 125 -8.48 -2.03 -7.59
N LEU A 126 -8.53 -3.33 -7.29
CA LEU A 126 -8.06 -4.34 -8.25
C LEU A 126 -8.82 -4.28 -9.58
N THR A 127 -10.15 -4.15 -9.54
CA THR A 127 -10.99 -4.01 -10.74
C THR A 127 -10.63 -2.76 -11.54
N LEU A 128 -10.34 -1.65 -10.85
CA LEU A 128 -9.89 -0.41 -11.49
C LEU A 128 -8.56 -0.61 -12.22
N LEU A 129 -7.57 -1.20 -11.55
CA LEU A 129 -6.23 -1.40 -12.09
C LEU A 129 -6.21 -2.39 -13.26
N THR A 130 -6.97 -3.48 -13.14
CA THR A 130 -7.11 -4.47 -14.23
C THR A 130 -7.86 -3.87 -15.42
N GLY A 131 -8.94 -3.11 -15.21
CA GLY A 131 -9.63 -2.40 -16.27
C GLY A 131 -8.75 -1.39 -17.02
N ALA A 132 -7.89 -0.65 -16.30
CA ALA A 132 -6.91 0.24 -16.95
C ALA A 132 -5.93 -0.53 -17.86
N ARG A 133 -5.49 -1.72 -17.44
CA ARG A 133 -4.64 -2.59 -18.28
C ARG A 133 -5.36 -3.14 -19.50
N GLU A 134 -6.64 -3.48 -19.38
CA GLU A 134 -7.47 -3.94 -20.51
C GLU A 134 -7.62 -2.84 -21.58
N LEU A 135 -7.58 -1.57 -21.16
CA LEU A 135 -7.54 -0.40 -22.05
C LEU A 135 -6.13 -0.11 -22.62
N GLY A 136 -5.13 -0.92 -22.28
CA GLY A 136 -3.75 -0.79 -22.76
C GLY A 136 -2.87 0.17 -21.96
N LEU A 137 -3.33 0.67 -20.81
CA LEU A 137 -2.50 1.53 -19.96
C LEU A 137 -1.52 0.70 -19.12
N PRO A 138 -0.24 1.10 -19.04
CA PRO A 138 0.68 0.61 -18.04
C PRO A 138 0.17 0.90 -16.62
N VAL A 139 0.22 -0.13 -15.77
CA VAL A 139 -0.17 -0.03 -14.35
C VAL A 139 0.99 -0.47 -13.48
N PHE A 140 1.33 0.35 -12.48
CA PHE A 140 2.39 0.09 -11.51
C PHE A 140 1.84 0.06 -10.09
N VAL A 141 2.57 -0.63 -9.21
CA VAL A 141 2.37 -0.57 -7.75
C VAL A 141 3.57 0.16 -7.15
N PHE A 142 3.35 1.22 -6.35
CA PHE A 142 4.41 1.99 -5.68
C PHE A 142 4.22 2.03 -4.17
N THR A 143 5.02 1.24 -3.46
CA THR A 143 4.90 1.04 -2.01
C THR A 143 6.19 1.37 -1.26
N ASN A 144 6.01 1.83 -0.02
CA ASN A 144 7.07 1.86 0.98
C ASN A 144 7.22 0.47 1.58
N GLY A 145 7.93 -0.41 0.87
CA GLY A 145 7.96 -1.85 1.13
C GLY A 145 9.29 -2.38 1.66
N THR A 146 9.30 -3.66 2.02
CA THR A 146 10.50 -4.42 2.41
C THR A 146 11.06 -5.23 1.23
N ASP A 147 12.12 -6.00 1.48
CA ASP A 147 12.68 -7.00 0.56
C ASP A 147 11.73 -8.18 0.25
N ARG A 148 10.60 -8.29 0.96
CA ARG A 148 9.62 -9.38 0.81
C ARG A 148 8.42 -9.05 -0.07
N VAL A 149 8.17 -7.77 -0.36
CA VAL A 149 6.91 -7.32 -0.98
C VAL A 149 6.56 -8.06 -2.27
N ARG A 150 7.54 -8.39 -3.11
CA ARG A 150 7.29 -9.13 -4.35
C ARG A 150 6.65 -10.48 -4.08
N GLU A 151 7.24 -11.25 -3.16
CA GLU A 151 6.75 -12.58 -2.77
C GLU A 151 5.36 -12.48 -2.12
N GLU A 152 5.12 -11.43 -1.33
CA GLU A 152 3.83 -11.18 -0.69
C GLU A 152 2.73 -10.86 -1.72
N ILE A 153 3.02 -10.01 -2.72
CA ILE A 153 2.09 -9.71 -3.81
C ILE A 153 1.79 -10.98 -4.63
N GLU A 154 2.79 -11.80 -4.90
CA GLU A 154 2.62 -13.07 -5.61
C GLU A 154 1.75 -14.05 -4.82
N ALA A 155 1.95 -14.15 -3.50
CA ALA A 155 1.14 -14.99 -2.61
C ALA A 155 -0.34 -14.53 -2.55
N LEU A 156 -0.60 -13.24 -2.78
CA LEU A 156 -1.95 -12.68 -2.91
C LEU A 156 -2.57 -12.91 -4.29
N GLY A 157 -1.89 -13.60 -5.20
CA GLY A 157 -2.37 -13.85 -6.57
C GLY A 157 -2.26 -12.63 -7.49
N LEU A 158 -1.52 -11.59 -7.08
CA LEU A 158 -1.35 -10.34 -7.82
C LEU A 158 -0.08 -10.31 -8.68
N GLY A 159 0.61 -11.44 -8.83
CA GLY A 159 1.84 -11.53 -9.63
C GLY A 159 1.68 -11.06 -11.08
N THR A 160 0.51 -11.31 -11.69
CA THR A 160 0.21 -10.82 -13.05
C THR A 160 0.14 -9.28 -13.12
N LEU A 161 -0.28 -8.63 -12.02
CA LEU A 161 -0.38 -7.18 -11.91
C LEU A 161 1.00 -6.52 -11.92
N ILE A 162 1.97 -7.09 -11.18
CA ILE A 162 3.34 -6.57 -11.13
C ILE A 162 4.24 -7.10 -12.27
N GLY A 163 3.75 -8.08 -13.03
CA GLY A 163 4.44 -8.66 -14.19
C GLY A 163 5.65 -9.51 -13.81
N GLU A 164 6.22 -10.17 -14.82
CA GLU A 164 7.40 -11.02 -14.64
C GLU A 164 8.55 -10.27 -13.96
N GLY A 165 9.14 -10.89 -12.95
CA GLY A 165 10.22 -10.31 -12.15
C GLY A 165 9.82 -9.07 -11.35
N GLY A 166 8.53 -8.77 -11.22
CA GLY A 166 8.04 -7.55 -10.57
C GLY A 166 8.36 -6.28 -11.35
N ARG A 167 8.43 -6.35 -12.69
CA ARG A 167 8.82 -5.18 -13.52
C ARG A 167 7.94 -3.94 -13.33
N PHE A 168 6.67 -4.11 -12.93
CA PHE A 168 5.73 -3.03 -12.63
C PHE A 168 5.63 -2.70 -11.13
N LEU A 169 6.50 -3.29 -10.30
CA LEU A 169 6.63 -2.95 -8.90
C LEU A 169 7.70 -1.86 -8.72
N LEU A 170 7.30 -0.78 -8.05
CA LEU A 170 8.14 0.31 -7.59
C LEU A 170 8.25 0.14 -6.08
N ASN A 171 9.21 -0.65 -5.61
CA ASN A 171 9.39 -0.91 -4.19
C ASN A 171 10.47 0.00 -3.62
N SER A 172 10.17 0.76 -2.57
CA SER A 172 11.14 1.69 -1.96
C SER A 172 12.43 1.00 -1.50
N ALA A 173 12.36 -0.27 -1.08
CA ALA A 173 13.56 -1.02 -0.70
C ALA A 173 14.51 -1.24 -1.89
N ASP A 174 13.96 -1.43 -3.10
CA ASP A 174 14.75 -1.58 -4.32
C ASP A 174 15.23 -0.20 -4.85
N LEU A 175 14.44 0.86 -4.61
CA LEU A 175 14.77 2.23 -5.03
C LEU A 175 15.76 2.93 -4.08
N GLY A 176 15.93 2.46 -2.84
CA GLY A 176 16.78 3.07 -1.81
C GLY A 176 16.20 4.33 -1.14
N HIS A 177 15.00 4.75 -1.58
CA HIS A 177 14.30 5.96 -1.15
C HIS A 177 12.80 5.66 -1.01
N ALA A 178 12.18 6.22 0.04
CA ALA A 178 10.78 5.99 0.37
C ALA A 178 9.93 7.24 0.17
N LYS A 179 8.65 7.09 -0.16
CA LYS A 179 7.67 8.17 -0.10
C LYS A 179 7.66 8.75 1.33
N PRO A 180 7.56 10.09 1.53
CA PRO A 180 7.32 11.15 0.55
C PRO A 180 8.59 11.78 -0.05
N GLU A 181 9.76 11.14 -0.02
CA GLU A 181 10.99 11.75 -0.54
C GLU A 181 10.89 12.04 -2.04
N HIS A 182 11.30 13.24 -2.46
CA HIS A 182 11.36 13.61 -3.87
C HIS A 182 12.24 12.64 -4.70
N ALA A 183 13.30 12.10 -4.10
CA ALA A 183 14.16 11.11 -4.74
C ALA A 183 13.43 9.80 -5.08
N ALA A 184 12.45 9.38 -4.25
CA ALA A 184 11.66 8.19 -4.50
C ALA A 184 10.78 8.36 -5.75
N PHE A 185 10.08 9.49 -5.88
CA PHE A 185 9.28 9.79 -7.07
C PHE A 185 10.11 9.95 -8.35
N ARG A 186 11.30 10.57 -8.25
CA ARG A 186 12.22 10.67 -9.39
C ARG A 186 12.66 9.30 -9.90
N LEU A 187 13.05 8.40 -9.00
CA LEU A 187 13.48 7.05 -9.36
C LEU A 187 12.30 6.19 -9.86
N ALA A 188 11.12 6.34 -9.25
CA ALA A 188 9.89 5.72 -9.73
C ALA A 188 9.56 6.16 -11.17
N GLN A 189 9.64 7.46 -11.46
CA GLN A 189 9.43 8.02 -12.81
C GLN A 189 10.41 7.43 -13.83
N GLN A 190 11.70 7.35 -13.47
CA GLN A 190 12.71 6.75 -14.33
C GLN A 190 12.40 5.28 -14.62
N ARG A 191 12.00 4.52 -13.59
CA ARG A 191 11.62 3.12 -13.76
C ARG A 191 10.39 2.96 -14.65
N VAL A 192 9.41 3.86 -14.53
CA VAL A 192 8.24 3.93 -15.43
C VAL A 192 8.69 4.14 -16.88
N HIS A 193 9.61 5.08 -17.14
CA HIS A 193 10.15 5.31 -18.48
C HIS A 193 10.86 4.08 -19.04
N ASP A 194 11.72 3.44 -18.25
CA ASP A 194 12.47 2.25 -18.65
C ASP A 194 11.54 1.08 -19.02
N VAL A 195 10.48 0.87 -18.23
CA VAL A 195 9.55 -0.24 -18.42
C VAL A 195 8.65 -0.02 -19.64
N ILE A 196 8.25 1.23 -19.89
CA ILE A 196 7.39 1.60 -21.04
C ILE A 196 8.23 1.78 -22.32
N GLY A 197 9.52 2.09 -22.18
CA GLY A 197 10.44 2.32 -23.31
C GLY A 197 10.36 3.72 -23.91
N ARG A 198 9.79 4.69 -23.19
CA ARG A 198 9.72 6.10 -23.58
C ARG A 198 9.54 7.01 -22.37
N GLU A 199 9.85 8.29 -22.55
CA GLU A 199 9.46 9.30 -21.58
C GLU A 199 7.93 9.45 -21.51
N VAL A 200 7.46 9.65 -20.29
CA VAL A 200 6.07 9.97 -19.92
C VAL A 200 6.11 11.30 -19.18
N ASP A 201 5.24 12.23 -19.57
CA ASP A 201 5.04 13.48 -18.83
C ASP A 201 4.54 13.16 -17.41
N PRO A 202 5.22 13.65 -16.34
CA PRO A 202 4.74 13.52 -14.96
C PRO A 202 3.24 13.85 -14.81
N ALA A 203 2.73 14.88 -15.50
CA ALA A 203 1.34 15.30 -15.41
C ALA A 203 0.33 14.29 -16.01
N ARG A 204 0.83 13.25 -16.71
CA ARG A 204 0.05 12.12 -17.26
C ARG A 204 0.20 10.84 -16.45
N VAL A 205 0.95 10.87 -15.35
CA VAL A 205 1.00 9.79 -14.36
C VAL A 205 -0.02 10.08 -13.26
N LEU A 206 -0.93 9.13 -13.01
CA LEU A 206 -1.93 9.22 -11.96
C LEU A 206 -1.62 8.26 -10.82
N PHE A 207 -1.44 8.82 -9.63
CA PHE A 207 -1.10 8.10 -8.42
C PHE A 207 -2.27 8.04 -7.42
N LEU A 208 -2.52 6.87 -6.85
CA LEU A 208 -3.53 6.64 -5.81
C LEU A 208 -2.83 6.19 -4.53
N ASP A 209 -3.01 6.90 -3.41
CA ASP A 209 -2.33 6.64 -2.14
C ASP A 209 -3.22 7.08 -0.97
N ASP A 210 -3.16 6.38 0.16
CA ASP A 210 -3.96 6.66 1.37
C ASP A 210 -3.33 7.72 2.28
N SER A 211 -2.05 8.04 2.08
CA SER A 211 -1.36 9.07 2.82
C SER A 211 -1.49 10.43 2.13
N CYS A 212 -2.18 11.37 2.80
CA CYS A 212 -2.18 12.79 2.44
C CYS A 212 -0.75 13.37 2.26
N GLY A 213 0.24 12.83 2.98
CA GLY A 213 1.64 13.24 2.85
C GLY A 213 2.24 12.80 1.51
N HIS A 214 2.02 11.54 1.12
CA HIS A 214 2.50 10.99 -0.15
C HIS A 214 1.81 11.64 -1.35
N VAL A 215 0.48 11.84 -1.27
CA VAL A 215 -0.30 12.53 -2.31
C VAL A 215 0.26 13.92 -2.59
N ARG A 216 0.53 14.72 -1.53
CA ARG A 216 1.13 16.06 -1.69
C ARG A 216 2.52 16.00 -2.31
N ALA A 217 3.35 15.05 -1.91
CA ALA A 217 4.69 14.90 -2.47
C ALA A 217 4.67 14.50 -3.96
N ALA A 218 3.76 13.60 -4.35
CA ALA A 218 3.53 13.24 -5.74
C ALA A 218 3.10 14.46 -6.58
N GLN A 219 2.18 15.27 -6.05
CA GLN A 219 1.74 16.52 -6.69
C GLN A 219 2.88 17.53 -6.84
N GLN A 220 3.72 17.69 -5.81
CA GLN A 220 4.91 18.55 -5.86
C GLN A 220 5.95 18.07 -6.87
N PHE A 221 6.09 16.76 -7.05
CA PHE A 221 6.94 16.17 -8.10
C PHE A 221 6.39 16.41 -9.50
N GLY A 222 5.07 16.59 -9.65
CA GLY A 222 4.38 16.85 -10.91
C GLY A 222 3.44 15.72 -11.35
N TRP A 223 3.29 14.66 -10.56
CA TRP A 223 2.28 13.64 -10.80
C TRP A 223 0.88 14.16 -10.48
N ARG A 224 -0.13 13.65 -11.18
CA ARG A 224 -1.50 13.73 -10.67
C ARG A 224 -1.60 12.74 -9.53
N ALA A 225 -2.19 13.14 -8.40
CA ALA A 225 -2.39 12.23 -7.28
C ALA A 225 -3.74 12.44 -6.61
N LEU A 226 -4.36 11.33 -6.21
CA LEU A 226 -5.64 11.26 -5.52
C LEU A 226 -5.45 10.53 -4.19
N HIS A 227 -6.09 11.06 -3.15
CA HIS A 227 -6.17 10.40 -1.86
C HIS A 227 -7.17 9.26 -1.90
N HIS A 228 -6.84 8.11 -1.31
CA HIS A 228 -7.71 6.97 -1.14
C HIS A 228 -7.95 6.66 0.33
N GLY A 229 -9.17 6.82 0.80
CA GLY A 229 -9.58 6.62 2.20
C GLY A 229 -11.04 7.00 2.33
#